data_AF-A0A4Y9JC55-F1
#
_entry.id   AF-A0A4Y9JC55-F1
#
_cell.length_a   1.000
_cell.length_b   1.000
_cell.length_c   1.000
_cell.angle_alpha   90.00
_cell.angle_beta   90.00
_cell.angle_gamma   90.00
#
_symmetry.space_group_name_H-M   'P 1'
#
loop_
_entity.id
_entity.type
_entity.pdbx_description
1 polymer ?
#
loop_
_entity_poly.entity_id
_entity_poly.type
_entity_poly.pdbx_seq_one_letter_code
_entity_poly.pdbx_strand_id
1 'polypeptide(L)'
;MKKKMLLLGALASLATVTVSTVTQTTVAYAETESSKLTQAQQAVSQAQRALDQANQAVTVAKNDLNVSKARVDDAQNKVDSLPTFTLTPEYVAYLKEQRTPGGHATASAKLKAINDSVKALNVYTQNNEDKTRIISDINRLTVDEIRELTFFAQALMNQIRSQMGTPKANVSDGATRFASFVALGYISDGWDSWNNGHDVRAINEAARISGLEMGQNNYYENLSVTLRSTQSMSMAEAKQEIYDGFVNLMLNGYEWAHAASMAGLTREGEVYLGVTLSRTNGSLNVHVLAIQNKQIIDASKFNSTLLQTTLPERSILQQQLRDAKTQYTISERVYNETVAKQQAAQAALNQAQAVLAAAQPKPKPDPKPSTPPSSSKKNTQQTTSLQSVFRMYNPGLKVHLYTTDTNEYKVLSTRGWRQEGTAWKTETSKGQSVYRMYNPGLKVHLYTKDANEYKVLSTRGWRQEGVAYRSSGTVKIYRMYHPGIKKHLYTKDANEYKVLAKRGWRQEGVAWYSK
;
A
#
# COMPACT_ATOMS: atom_id res chain seq x y z
N MET A 1 -103.63 48.79 -38.34
CA MET A 1 -102.31 49.38 -38.70
C MET A 1 -101.45 49.52 -37.45
N LYS A 2 -100.11 49.45 -37.57
CA LYS A 2 -99.07 49.63 -36.50
C LYS A 2 -99.05 48.46 -35.47
N LYS A 3 -98.00 47.63 -35.38
CA LYS A 3 -96.61 47.86 -34.86
C LYS A 3 -96.63 48.40 -33.41
N LYS A 4 -95.94 47.83 -32.41
CA LYS A 4 -94.67 47.06 -32.44
C LYS A 4 -94.66 45.83 -31.52
N MET A 5 -93.91 44.82 -31.97
CA MET A 5 -93.33 43.71 -31.22
C MET A 5 -91.81 43.97 -31.10
N LEU A 6 -91.12 43.26 -30.18
CA LEU A 6 -89.67 43.26 -29.93
C LEU A 6 -89.02 44.55 -29.38
N LEU A 7 -88.47 44.46 -28.17
CA LEU A 7 -87.02 44.27 -28.02
C LEU A 7 -86.66 43.58 -26.69
N LEU A 8 -86.83 42.25 -26.65
CA LEU A 8 -86.17 41.40 -25.66
C LEU A 8 -84.77 41.07 -26.19
N GLY A 9 -83.69 41.51 -25.51
CA GLY A 9 -82.32 41.14 -25.90
C GLY A 9 -81.28 42.23 -25.69
N ALA A 10 -80.68 42.29 -24.49
CA ALA A 10 -79.44 43.03 -24.24
C ALA A 10 -78.69 42.53 -22.97
N LEU A 11 -79.42 42.23 -21.89
CA LEU A 11 -78.81 42.07 -20.55
C LEU A 11 -78.23 40.68 -20.22
N ALA A 12 -78.41 39.67 -21.07
CA ALA A 12 -77.84 38.32 -20.85
C ALA A 12 -76.48 38.06 -21.54
N SER A 13 -76.01 38.99 -22.39
CA SER A 13 -74.83 38.77 -23.25
C SER A 13 -73.52 39.36 -22.70
N LEU A 14 -73.56 40.46 -21.95
CA LEU A 14 -72.32 41.08 -21.42
C LEU A 14 -71.73 40.33 -20.21
N ALA A 15 -72.54 39.70 -19.37
CA ALA A 15 -72.06 38.94 -18.21
C ALA A 15 -71.40 37.61 -18.62
N THR A 16 -71.87 36.96 -19.68
CA THR A 16 -71.33 35.70 -20.19
C THR A 16 -70.04 35.89 -20.97
N VAL A 17 -69.90 36.97 -21.75
CA VAL A 17 -68.68 37.28 -22.52
C VAL A 17 -67.52 37.73 -21.63
N THR A 18 -67.77 38.54 -20.59
CA THR A 18 -66.73 38.97 -19.64
C THR A 18 -66.23 37.84 -18.75
N VAL A 19 -67.12 36.97 -18.26
CA VAL A 19 -66.72 35.78 -17.49
C VAL A 19 -65.95 34.77 -18.35
N SER A 20 -66.34 34.56 -19.61
CA SER A 20 -65.67 33.59 -20.51
C SER A 20 -64.26 34.04 -20.94
N THR A 21 -64.05 35.34 -21.16
CA THR A 21 -62.72 35.88 -21.53
C THR A 21 -61.78 35.96 -20.33
N VAL A 22 -62.27 36.33 -19.14
CA VAL A 22 -61.48 36.30 -17.90
C VAL A 22 -61.12 34.86 -17.51
N THR A 23 -62.01 33.88 -17.68
CA THR A 23 -61.68 32.46 -17.44
C THR A 23 -60.68 31.93 -18.46
N GLN A 24 -60.82 32.19 -19.75
CA GLN A 24 -59.79 31.78 -20.75
C GLN A 24 -58.41 32.38 -20.46
N THR A 25 -58.34 33.67 -20.08
CA THR A 25 -57.07 34.35 -19.80
C THR A 25 -56.42 33.82 -18.52
N THR A 26 -57.21 33.51 -17.48
CA THR A 26 -56.69 32.95 -16.22
C THR A 26 -56.30 31.47 -16.34
N VAL A 27 -57.00 30.69 -17.18
CA VAL A 27 -56.60 29.31 -17.52
C VAL A 27 -55.28 29.30 -18.29
N ALA A 28 -55.16 30.11 -19.36
CA ALA A 28 -53.89 30.21 -20.11
C ALA A 28 -52.72 30.68 -19.25
N TYR A 29 -52.94 31.64 -18.33
CA TYR A 29 -51.92 32.06 -17.36
C TYR A 29 -51.53 30.93 -16.38
N ALA A 30 -52.51 30.19 -15.85
CA ALA A 30 -52.27 29.05 -14.96
C ALA A 30 -51.53 27.90 -15.66
N GLU A 31 -51.86 27.60 -16.92
CA GLU A 31 -51.14 26.64 -17.76
C GLU A 31 -49.68 27.08 -18.01
N THR A 32 -49.45 28.38 -18.24
CA THR A 32 -48.11 28.94 -18.44
C THR A 32 -47.26 28.85 -17.18
N GLU A 33 -47.81 29.18 -16.00
CA GLU A 33 -47.10 29.04 -14.72
C GLU A 33 -46.87 27.55 -14.33
N SER A 34 -47.83 26.67 -14.60
CA SER A 34 -47.68 25.22 -14.42
C SER A 34 -46.56 24.65 -15.30
N SER A 35 -46.44 25.12 -16.54
CA SER A 35 -45.35 24.77 -17.45
C SER A 35 -43.99 25.22 -16.93
N LYS A 36 -43.87 26.47 -16.44
CA LYS A 36 -42.63 26.99 -15.82
C LYS A 36 -42.21 26.19 -14.60
N LEU A 37 -43.15 25.87 -13.70
CA LEU A 37 -42.88 25.06 -12.51
C LEU A 37 -42.37 23.66 -12.89
N THR A 38 -43.00 23.02 -13.88
CA THR A 38 -42.59 21.72 -14.41
C THR A 38 -41.18 21.76 -15.00
N GLN A 39 -40.84 22.79 -15.78
CA GLN A 39 -39.50 22.97 -16.35
C GLN A 39 -38.44 23.17 -15.25
N ALA A 40 -38.74 23.96 -14.21
CA ALA A 40 -37.81 24.17 -13.09
C ALA A 40 -37.56 22.88 -12.27
N GLN A 41 -38.59 22.04 -12.08
CA GLN A 41 -38.46 20.73 -11.43
C GLN A 41 -37.59 19.76 -12.26
N GLN A 42 -37.75 19.78 -13.59
CA GLN A 42 -36.90 19.01 -14.50
C GLN A 42 -35.44 19.49 -14.47
N ALA A 43 -35.19 20.80 -14.45
CA ALA A 43 -33.86 21.38 -14.35
C ALA A 43 -33.14 20.97 -13.04
N VAL A 44 -33.81 21.03 -11.89
CA VAL A 44 -33.26 20.51 -10.62
C VAL A 44 -32.92 19.02 -10.72
N SER A 45 -33.80 18.22 -11.32
CA SER A 45 -33.60 16.78 -11.49
C SER A 45 -32.42 16.46 -12.41
N GLN A 46 -32.19 17.27 -13.45
CA GLN A 46 -31.04 17.15 -14.35
C GLN A 46 -29.74 17.59 -13.65
N ALA A 47 -29.74 18.72 -12.95
CA ALA A 47 -28.58 19.22 -12.22
C ALA A 47 -28.15 18.27 -11.08
N GLN A 48 -29.09 17.63 -10.38
CA GLN A 48 -28.80 16.60 -9.39
C GLN A 48 -28.08 15.40 -10.02
N ARG A 49 -28.58 14.88 -11.16
CA ARG A 49 -27.91 13.78 -11.88
C ARG A 49 -26.50 14.16 -12.35
N ALA A 50 -26.31 15.39 -12.82
CA ALA A 50 -24.99 15.89 -13.22
C ALA A 50 -24.02 15.99 -12.03
N LEU A 51 -24.50 16.44 -10.87
CA LEU A 51 -23.72 16.46 -9.63
C LEU A 51 -23.37 15.03 -9.16
N ASP A 52 -24.31 14.08 -9.22
CA ASP A 52 -24.06 12.68 -8.84
C ASP A 52 -22.99 12.04 -9.75
N GLN A 53 -23.06 12.29 -11.06
CA GLN A 53 -22.04 11.88 -12.03
C GLN A 53 -20.68 12.54 -11.75
N ALA A 54 -20.64 13.82 -11.43
CA ALA A 54 -19.40 14.53 -11.11
C ALA A 54 -18.76 14.02 -9.79
N ASN A 55 -19.57 13.74 -8.76
CA ASN A 55 -19.12 13.10 -7.52
C ASN A 55 -18.51 11.71 -7.78
N GLN A 56 -19.12 10.92 -8.68
CA GLN A 56 -18.57 9.64 -9.11
C GLN A 56 -17.25 9.80 -9.88
N ALA A 57 -17.15 10.78 -10.77
CA ALA A 57 -15.93 11.07 -11.53
C ALA A 57 -14.76 11.48 -10.61
N VAL A 58 -15.00 12.35 -9.61
CA VAL A 58 -13.99 12.70 -8.59
C VAL A 58 -13.52 11.47 -7.81
N THR A 59 -14.44 10.55 -7.48
CA THR A 59 -14.10 9.31 -6.77
C THR A 59 -13.17 8.41 -7.60
N VAL A 60 -13.44 8.28 -8.91
CA VAL A 60 -12.58 7.53 -9.85
C VAL A 60 -11.21 8.21 -9.97
N ALA A 61 -11.18 9.50 -10.30
CA ALA A 61 -9.93 10.25 -10.47
C ALA A 61 -9.06 10.25 -9.19
N LYS A 62 -9.67 10.26 -8.00
CA LYS A 62 -8.92 10.16 -6.74
C LYS A 62 -8.30 8.78 -6.53
N ASN A 63 -8.99 7.70 -6.93
CA ASN A 63 -8.42 6.36 -6.89
C ASN A 63 -7.27 6.22 -7.89
N ASP A 64 -7.42 6.73 -9.10
CA ASP A 64 -6.36 6.71 -10.12
C ASP A 64 -5.12 7.49 -9.68
N LEU A 65 -5.31 8.66 -9.04
CA LEU A 65 -4.24 9.44 -8.40
C LEU A 65 -3.52 8.66 -7.28
N ASN A 66 -4.26 7.94 -6.43
CA ASN A 66 -3.67 7.14 -5.37
C ASN A 66 -2.90 5.92 -5.93
N VAL A 67 -3.42 5.28 -6.99
CA VAL A 67 -2.77 4.15 -7.68
C VAL A 67 -1.51 4.59 -8.42
N SER A 68 -1.54 5.73 -9.13
CA SER A 68 -0.36 6.26 -9.79
C SER A 68 0.70 6.71 -8.79
N LYS A 69 0.32 7.26 -7.63
CA LYS A 69 1.26 7.53 -6.53
C LYS A 69 1.95 6.26 -6.02
N ALA A 70 1.18 5.19 -5.78
CA ALA A 70 1.74 3.92 -5.36
C ALA A 70 2.72 3.32 -6.39
N ARG A 71 2.45 3.50 -7.70
CA ARG A 71 3.38 3.13 -8.78
C ARG A 71 4.68 3.95 -8.76
N VAL A 72 4.62 5.24 -8.43
CA VAL A 72 5.82 6.07 -8.23
C VAL A 72 6.65 5.53 -7.07
N ASP A 73 6.01 5.18 -5.94
CA ASP A 73 6.70 4.69 -4.75
C ASP A 73 7.33 3.30 -4.95
N ASP A 74 6.66 2.42 -5.71
CA ASP A 74 7.20 1.12 -6.13
C ASP A 74 8.39 1.28 -7.09
N ALA A 75 8.25 2.08 -8.15
CA ALA A 75 9.34 2.34 -9.10
C ALA A 75 10.54 3.04 -8.44
N GLN A 76 10.29 3.91 -7.45
CA GLN A 76 11.34 4.57 -6.67
C GLN A 76 12.06 3.54 -5.79
N ASN A 77 11.34 2.69 -5.04
CA ASN A 77 11.94 1.62 -4.26
C ASN A 77 12.77 0.65 -5.14
N LYS A 78 12.33 0.33 -6.36
CA LYS A 78 13.11 -0.48 -7.30
C LYS A 78 14.46 0.17 -7.64
N VAL A 79 14.47 1.46 -7.98
CA VAL A 79 15.71 2.23 -8.23
C VAL A 79 16.62 2.29 -7.00
N ASP A 80 16.03 2.52 -5.82
CA ASP A 80 16.75 2.68 -4.55
C ASP A 80 17.27 1.34 -4.00
N SER A 81 16.65 0.22 -4.40
CA SER A 81 17.03 -1.15 -4.02
C SER A 81 18.13 -1.78 -4.90
N LEU A 82 18.62 -1.04 -5.90
CA LEU A 82 19.80 -1.47 -6.65
C LEU A 82 21.04 -1.43 -5.73
N PRO A 83 21.81 -2.53 -5.61
CA PRO A 83 22.98 -2.57 -4.74
C PRO A 83 24.00 -1.49 -5.12
N THR A 84 24.42 -0.69 -4.15
CA THR A 84 25.50 0.30 -4.28
C THR A 84 26.56 0.11 -3.20
N PHE A 85 27.83 0.08 -3.60
CA PHE A 85 28.95 -0.02 -2.66
C PHE A 85 29.98 1.10 -2.93
N THR A 86 30.24 1.92 -1.92
CA THR A 86 31.06 3.14 -2.04
C THR A 86 32.30 3.04 -1.15
N LEU A 87 33.46 3.30 -1.74
CA LEU A 87 34.73 3.48 -1.05
C LEU A 87 35.24 4.89 -1.30
N THR A 88 35.88 5.50 -0.29
CA THR A 88 36.56 6.77 -0.49
C THR A 88 37.90 6.56 -1.23
N PRO A 89 38.39 7.55 -2.00
CA PRO A 89 39.71 7.48 -2.63
C PRO A 89 40.84 7.18 -1.64
N GLU A 90 40.75 7.71 -0.42
CA GLU A 90 41.70 7.47 0.68
C GLU A 90 41.70 6.00 1.10
N TYR A 91 40.53 5.39 1.29
CA TYR A 91 40.41 3.96 1.60
C TYR A 91 41.01 3.10 0.48
N VAL A 92 40.72 3.43 -0.79
CA VAL A 92 41.29 2.73 -1.95
C VAL A 92 42.82 2.85 -1.96
N ALA A 93 43.38 4.04 -1.69
CA ALA A 93 44.81 4.26 -1.63
C ALA A 93 45.47 3.49 -0.48
N TYR A 94 44.90 3.53 0.72
CA TYR A 94 45.47 2.85 1.89
C TYR A 94 45.35 1.33 1.79
N LEU A 95 44.26 0.80 1.21
CA LEU A 95 44.14 -0.65 0.99
C LEU A 95 45.16 -1.17 -0.03
N LYS A 96 45.58 -0.34 -1.01
CA LYS A 96 46.74 -0.62 -1.88
C LYS A 96 48.07 -0.50 -1.13
N GLU A 97 48.27 0.58 -0.37
CA GLU A 97 49.48 0.82 0.45
C GLU A 97 49.74 -0.35 1.40
N GLN A 98 48.70 -0.92 2.01
CA GLN A 98 48.81 -2.06 2.92
C GLN A 98 49.40 -3.32 2.28
N ARG A 99 49.37 -3.42 0.94
CA ARG A 99 49.86 -4.56 0.15
C ARG A 99 51.26 -4.34 -0.42
N THR A 100 51.88 -3.19 -0.17
CA THR A 100 53.28 -2.96 -0.55
C THR A 100 54.25 -3.42 0.56
N PRO A 101 55.51 -3.76 0.21
CA PRO A 101 56.54 -4.02 1.21
C PRO A 101 56.70 -2.84 2.18
N GLY A 102 56.59 -3.11 3.49
CA GLY A 102 56.68 -2.10 4.55
C GLY A 102 55.43 -1.24 4.78
N GLY A 103 54.46 -1.20 3.85
CA GLY A 103 53.26 -0.36 3.99
C GLY A 103 52.22 -0.89 4.99
N HIS A 104 52.24 -2.18 5.30
CA HIS A 104 51.17 -2.87 6.05
C HIS A 104 50.74 -2.20 7.36
N ALA A 105 51.68 -1.89 8.26
CA ALA A 105 51.36 -1.35 9.58
C ALA A 105 50.76 0.07 9.51
N THR A 106 51.43 0.97 8.79
CA THR A 106 51.01 2.36 8.60
C THR A 106 49.65 2.45 7.89
N ALA A 107 49.46 1.68 6.82
CA ALA A 107 48.21 1.64 6.09
C ALA A 107 47.05 1.07 6.92
N SER A 108 47.29 0.04 7.73
CA SER A 108 46.26 -0.53 8.63
C SER A 108 45.78 0.49 9.65
N ALA A 109 46.69 1.30 10.22
CA ALA A 109 46.32 2.38 11.14
C ALA A 109 45.45 3.47 10.45
N LYS A 110 45.82 3.87 9.22
CA LYS A 110 45.05 4.83 8.41
C LYS A 110 43.66 4.28 8.04
N LEU A 111 43.59 3.02 7.58
CA LEU A 111 42.33 2.34 7.27
C LEU A 111 41.42 2.26 8.50
N LYS A 112 41.96 1.91 9.67
CA LYS A 112 41.22 1.90 10.93
C LYS A 112 40.63 3.26 11.29
N ALA A 113 41.38 4.34 11.06
CA ALA A 113 40.94 5.70 11.38
C ALA A 113 39.76 6.19 10.53
N ILE A 114 39.64 5.73 9.28
CA ILE A 114 38.54 6.11 8.38
C ILE A 114 37.42 5.05 8.29
N ASN A 115 37.60 3.85 8.85
CA ASN A 115 36.71 2.70 8.64
C ASN A 115 35.23 3.04 8.82
N ASP A 116 34.88 3.64 9.95
CA ASP A 116 33.48 3.86 10.33
C ASP A 116 32.83 4.97 9.51
N SER A 117 33.60 5.96 9.04
CA SER A 117 33.09 7.00 8.14
C SER A 117 32.82 6.44 6.73
N VAL A 118 33.67 5.54 6.24
CA VAL A 118 33.43 4.82 4.97
C VAL A 118 32.27 3.82 5.12
N LYS A 119 32.15 3.15 6.27
CA LYS A 119 31.03 2.24 6.58
C LYS A 119 29.68 2.97 6.55
N ALA A 120 29.63 4.19 7.09
CA ALA A 120 28.41 5.01 7.07
C ALA A 120 27.95 5.43 5.66
N LEU A 121 28.79 5.35 4.63
CA LEU A 121 28.39 5.60 3.23
C LEU A 121 27.62 4.42 2.61
N ASN A 122 27.67 3.24 3.24
CA ASN A 122 27.17 1.99 2.68
C ASN A 122 25.87 1.57 3.39
N VAL A 123 24.74 2.08 2.88
CA VAL A 123 23.39 1.78 3.36
C VAL A 123 22.58 1.12 2.25
N TYR A 124 21.98 -0.02 2.54
CA TYR A 124 21.12 -0.74 1.60
C TYR A 124 19.63 -0.52 1.89
N THR A 125 18.84 -0.39 0.82
CA THR A 125 17.37 -0.35 0.88
C THR A 125 16.81 -1.64 0.30
N GLN A 126 16.10 -2.41 1.12
CA GLN A 126 15.44 -3.64 0.65
C GLN A 126 14.39 -3.35 -0.43
N ASN A 127 14.40 -4.17 -1.48
CA ASN A 127 13.34 -4.23 -2.48
C ASN A 127 12.02 -4.74 -1.84
N ASN A 128 10.89 -4.11 -2.17
CA ASN A 128 9.58 -4.44 -1.60
C ASN A 128 8.95 -5.71 -2.19
N GLU A 129 9.22 -6.04 -3.45
CA GLU A 129 8.71 -7.28 -4.08
C GLU A 129 9.40 -8.50 -3.44
N ASP A 130 10.71 -8.41 -3.21
CA ASP A 130 11.51 -9.46 -2.57
C ASP A 130 11.09 -9.79 -1.13
N LYS A 131 10.40 -8.89 -0.42
CA LYS A 131 9.83 -9.15 0.91
C LYS A 131 8.70 -10.20 0.87
N THR A 132 8.12 -10.44 -0.30
CA THR A 132 7.04 -11.43 -0.49
C THR A 132 7.56 -12.79 -0.99
N ARG A 133 8.81 -12.84 -1.45
CA ARG A 133 9.47 -14.04 -1.99
C ARG A 133 10.18 -14.76 -0.84
N ILE A 134 9.67 -15.91 -0.42
CA ILE A 134 10.13 -16.62 0.78
C ILE A 134 11.04 -17.79 0.43
N ILE A 135 12.28 -17.73 0.90
CA ILE A 135 13.19 -18.86 1.04
C ILE A 135 12.71 -19.66 2.26
N SER A 136 12.14 -20.83 2.02
CA SER A 136 11.54 -21.66 3.06
C SER A 136 12.56 -22.34 3.97
N ASP A 137 13.77 -22.62 3.46
CA ASP A 137 14.89 -23.22 4.18
C ASP A 137 16.21 -22.71 3.60
N ILE A 138 16.97 -21.97 4.42
CA ILE A 138 18.30 -21.42 4.08
C ILE A 138 19.30 -22.51 3.69
N ASN A 139 19.14 -23.73 4.20
CA ASN A 139 20.00 -24.87 3.89
C ASN A 139 19.57 -25.63 2.62
N ARG A 140 18.55 -25.14 1.90
CA ARG A 140 18.00 -25.76 0.68
C ARG A 140 17.65 -24.73 -0.39
N LEU A 141 18.52 -23.72 -0.58
CA LEU A 141 18.41 -22.77 -1.67
C LEU A 141 18.37 -23.47 -3.03
N THR A 142 17.46 -23.03 -3.90
CA THR A 142 17.38 -23.48 -5.29
C THR A 142 18.50 -22.85 -6.14
N VAL A 143 18.79 -23.46 -7.30
CA VAL A 143 19.81 -22.96 -8.23
C VAL A 143 19.54 -21.51 -8.66
N ASP A 144 18.27 -21.14 -8.86
CA ASP A 144 17.90 -19.79 -9.30
C ASP A 144 18.01 -18.76 -8.15
N GLU A 145 17.71 -19.15 -6.91
CA GLU A 145 17.97 -18.30 -5.73
C GLU A 145 19.49 -18.08 -5.53
N ILE A 146 20.30 -19.14 -5.66
CA ILE A 146 21.78 -19.03 -5.57
C ILE A 146 22.33 -18.14 -6.69
N ARG A 147 21.86 -18.29 -7.94
CA ARG A 147 22.25 -17.43 -9.06
C ARG A 147 21.86 -15.97 -8.82
N GLU A 148 20.64 -15.70 -8.36
CA GLU A 148 20.18 -14.34 -8.08
C GLU A 148 20.99 -13.67 -6.96
N LEU A 149 21.23 -14.38 -5.86
CA LEU A 149 22.07 -13.92 -4.75
C LEU A 149 23.52 -13.70 -5.21
N THR A 150 24.04 -14.57 -6.08
CA THR A 150 25.37 -14.42 -6.69
C THR A 150 25.45 -13.21 -7.61
N PHE A 151 24.43 -12.90 -8.43
CA PHE A 151 24.42 -11.68 -9.25
C PHE A 151 24.30 -10.41 -8.42
N PHE A 152 23.50 -10.42 -7.35
CA PHE A 152 23.45 -9.32 -6.38
C PHE A 152 24.83 -9.05 -5.77
N ALA A 153 25.53 -10.10 -5.32
CA ALA A 153 26.90 -10.00 -4.83
C ALA A 153 27.92 -9.59 -5.90
N GLN A 154 27.76 -10.05 -7.15
CA GLN A 154 28.62 -9.68 -8.28
C GLN A 154 28.53 -8.17 -8.55
N ALA A 155 27.33 -7.58 -8.48
CA ALA A 155 27.15 -6.15 -8.65
C ALA A 155 27.87 -5.33 -7.56
N LEU A 156 27.88 -5.80 -6.30
CA LEU A 156 28.66 -5.18 -5.22
C LEU A 156 30.17 -5.35 -5.46
N MET A 157 30.61 -6.59 -5.73
CA MET A 157 32.03 -6.90 -5.95
C MET A 157 32.62 -6.13 -7.13
N ASN A 158 31.88 -5.99 -8.24
CA ASN A 158 32.34 -5.25 -9.40
C ASN A 158 32.36 -3.74 -9.18
N GLN A 159 31.50 -3.18 -8.32
CA GLN A 159 31.63 -1.78 -7.91
C GLN A 159 32.89 -1.55 -7.07
N ILE A 160 33.19 -2.44 -6.12
CA ILE A 160 34.44 -2.40 -5.33
C ILE A 160 35.66 -2.49 -6.26
N ARG A 161 35.67 -3.47 -7.17
CA ARG A 161 36.81 -3.71 -8.09
C ARG A 161 36.97 -2.60 -9.13
N SER A 162 35.89 -2.01 -9.63
CA SER A 162 35.97 -0.80 -10.47
C SER A 162 36.52 0.43 -9.72
N GLN A 163 36.17 0.65 -8.45
CA GLN A 163 36.80 1.70 -7.63
C GLN A 163 38.28 1.41 -7.33
N MET A 164 38.63 0.13 -7.17
CA MET A 164 40.02 -0.30 -6.99
C MET A 164 40.86 -0.23 -8.28
N GLY A 165 40.22 -0.29 -9.44
CA GLY A 165 40.88 -0.41 -10.75
C GLY A 165 41.39 -1.82 -11.04
N THR A 166 40.72 -2.85 -10.53
CA THR A 166 41.09 -4.28 -10.69
C THR A 166 40.13 -5.03 -11.64
N PRO A 167 40.56 -6.17 -12.22
CA PRO A 167 39.72 -6.95 -13.14
C PRO A 167 38.43 -7.44 -12.46
N LYS A 168 37.35 -7.60 -13.24
CA LYS A 168 36.01 -7.90 -12.71
C LYS A 168 35.84 -9.36 -12.28
N ALA A 169 34.81 -9.59 -11.48
CA ALA A 169 34.26 -10.91 -11.18
C ALA A 169 33.11 -11.24 -12.15
N ASN A 170 33.11 -12.47 -12.65
CA ASN A 170 32.10 -13.04 -13.55
C ASN A 170 31.32 -14.14 -12.82
N VAL A 171 30.15 -14.55 -13.31
CA VAL A 171 29.37 -15.66 -12.72
C VAL A 171 29.34 -16.83 -13.69
N SER A 172 29.51 -18.06 -13.19
CA SER A 172 29.35 -19.30 -13.97
C SER A 172 28.58 -20.36 -13.18
N ASP A 173 28.04 -21.36 -13.88
CA ASP A 173 27.38 -22.51 -13.24
C ASP A 173 28.35 -23.34 -12.39
N GLY A 174 29.64 -23.42 -12.75
CA GLY A 174 30.66 -24.08 -11.94
C GLY A 174 30.87 -23.39 -10.60
N ALA A 175 30.89 -22.06 -10.57
CA ALA A 175 31.09 -21.28 -9.35
C ALA A 175 29.86 -21.31 -8.43
N THR A 176 28.65 -21.20 -8.96
CA THR A 176 27.41 -21.30 -8.16
C THR A 176 27.22 -22.71 -7.60
N ARG A 177 27.54 -23.75 -8.38
CA ARG A 177 27.53 -25.15 -7.91
C ARG A 177 28.60 -25.44 -6.86
N PHE A 178 29.82 -24.93 -7.04
CA PHE A 178 30.87 -25.03 -6.02
C PHE A 178 30.43 -24.35 -4.72
N ALA A 179 29.80 -23.18 -4.79
CA ALA A 179 29.23 -22.53 -3.61
C ALA A 179 28.19 -23.42 -2.89
N SER A 180 27.27 -24.05 -3.63
CA SER A 180 26.34 -25.04 -3.07
C SER A 180 27.06 -26.15 -2.31
N PHE A 181 28.15 -26.70 -2.86
CA PHE A 181 28.92 -27.77 -2.21
C PHE A 181 29.64 -27.32 -0.94
N VAL A 182 30.19 -26.10 -0.92
CA VAL A 182 30.80 -25.54 0.30
C VAL A 182 29.74 -25.43 1.41
N ALA A 183 28.59 -24.81 1.14
CA ALA A 183 27.49 -24.72 2.11
C ALA A 183 27.02 -26.10 2.61
N LEU A 184 26.86 -27.08 1.71
CA LEU A 184 26.48 -28.45 2.08
C LEU A 184 27.52 -29.13 2.98
N GLY A 185 28.81 -28.86 2.79
CA GLY A 185 29.87 -29.34 3.68
C GLY A 185 29.75 -28.77 5.10
N TYR A 186 29.65 -27.44 5.23
CA TYR A 186 29.41 -26.78 6.53
C TYR A 186 28.16 -27.35 7.24
N ILE A 187 27.07 -27.58 6.48
CA ILE A 187 25.82 -28.15 7.01
C ILE A 187 26.01 -29.60 7.46
N SER A 188 26.72 -30.41 6.68
CA SER A 188 27.03 -31.82 6.98
C SER A 188 27.89 -31.95 8.25
N ASP A 189 28.85 -31.05 8.42
CA ASP A 189 29.78 -31.06 9.56
C ASP A 189 29.17 -30.43 10.81
N GLY A 190 27.99 -29.80 10.69
CA GLY A 190 27.37 -29.04 11.77
C GLY A 190 28.27 -27.89 12.24
N TRP A 191 28.97 -27.25 11.30
CA TRP A 191 30.14 -26.42 11.61
C TRP A 191 29.79 -25.15 12.41
N ASP A 192 30.48 -24.94 13.52
CA ASP A 192 30.39 -23.72 14.32
C ASP A 192 31.32 -22.63 13.78
N SER A 193 30.86 -21.96 12.72
CA SER A 193 31.59 -20.86 12.09
C SER A 193 31.86 -19.67 13.01
N TRP A 194 31.06 -19.49 14.07
CA TRP A 194 31.21 -18.36 14.99
C TRP A 194 32.49 -18.48 15.82
N ASN A 195 32.79 -19.69 16.31
CA ASN A 195 33.97 -19.96 17.12
C ASN A 195 35.16 -20.45 16.28
N ASN A 196 34.93 -21.15 15.17
CA ASN A 196 35.99 -21.81 14.39
C ASN A 196 36.34 -21.10 13.07
N GLY A 197 35.54 -20.13 12.62
CA GLY A 197 35.74 -19.48 11.32
C GLY A 197 35.51 -20.43 10.14
N HIS A 198 36.48 -20.52 9.23
CA HIS A 198 36.36 -21.30 7.99
C HIS A 198 36.40 -22.82 8.21
N ASP A 199 35.46 -23.56 7.63
CA ASP A 199 35.56 -25.00 7.45
C ASP A 199 36.48 -25.33 6.26
N VAL A 200 37.79 -25.32 6.52
CA VAL A 200 38.82 -25.61 5.53
C VAL A 200 38.66 -27.01 4.93
N ARG A 201 38.07 -27.96 5.68
CA ARG A 201 37.84 -29.34 5.22
C ARG A 201 36.71 -29.38 4.19
N ALA A 202 35.56 -28.80 4.51
CA ALA A 202 34.44 -28.68 3.59
C ALA A 202 34.81 -27.91 2.31
N ILE A 203 35.55 -26.81 2.43
CA ILE A 203 36.00 -26.01 1.28
C ILE A 203 36.88 -26.83 0.33
N ASN A 204 37.85 -27.59 0.86
CA ASN A 204 38.76 -28.38 0.03
C ASN A 204 38.11 -29.63 -0.56
N GLU A 205 37.17 -30.26 0.15
CA GLU A 205 36.38 -31.37 -0.41
C GLU A 205 35.43 -30.89 -1.52
N ALA A 206 34.77 -29.74 -1.32
CA ALA A 206 33.98 -29.07 -2.36
C ALA A 206 34.85 -28.72 -3.58
N ALA A 207 36.09 -28.25 -3.38
CA ALA A 207 37.02 -27.95 -4.46
C ALA A 207 37.35 -29.21 -5.27
N ARG A 208 37.70 -30.30 -4.58
CA ARG A 208 38.00 -31.61 -5.18
C ARG A 208 36.89 -32.12 -6.09
N ILE A 209 35.63 -32.09 -5.63
CA ILE A 209 34.49 -32.58 -6.42
C ILE A 209 34.08 -31.64 -7.55
N SER A 210 34.42 -30.35 -7.45
CA SER A 210 34.23 -29.35 -8.52
C SER A 210 35.38 -29.28 -9.53
N GLY A 211 36.44 -30.11 -9.41
CA GLY A 211 37.59 -30.07 -10.31
C GLY A 211 38.53 -28.87 -10.07
N LEU A 212 38.53 -28.34 -8.86
CA LEU A 212 39.37 -27.23 -8.43
C LEU A 212 40.58 -27.73 -7.62
N GLU A 213 41.63 -26.91 -7.61
CA GLU A 213 42.85 -27.12 -6.82
C GLU A 213 42.55 -27.29 -5.32
N MET A 214 43.16 -28.29 -4.68
CA MET A 214 43.11 -28.47 -3.23
C MET A 214 44.34 -27.83 -2.57
N GLY A 215 44.15 -27.27 -1.39
CA GLY A 215 45.20 -26.71 -0.54
C GLY A 215 45.19 -27.29 0.88
N GLN A 216 46.18 -26.88 1.68
CA GLN A 216 46.17 -27.10 3.12
C GLN A 216 45.33 -26.04 3.87
N ASN A 217 44.92 -24.97 3.20
CA ASN A 217 44.22 -23.82 3.76
C ASN A 217 43.01 -23.44 2.89
N ASN A 218 42.24 -22.43 3.32
CA ASN A 218 41.20 -21.82 2.50
C ASN A 218 41.83 -20.95 1.38
N TYR A 219 41.56 -21.28 0.11
CA TYR A 219 41.99 -20.49 -1.06
C TYR A 219 40.87 -19.70 -1.75
N TYR A 220 39.60 -19.95 -1.38
CA TYR A 220 38.44 -19.56 -2.17
C TYR A 220 37.51 -18.58 -1.46
N GLU A 221 37.31 -18.76 -0.16
CA GLU A 221 36.19 -18.18 0.57
C GLU A 221 36.56 -16.90 1.32
N ASN A 222 35.67 -15.91 1.26
CA ASN A 222 35.53 -14.89 2.29
C ASN A 222 34.21 -15.19 3.01
N LEU A 223 34.27 -15.34 4.33
CA LEU A 223 33.15 -15.82 5.15
C LEU A 223 32.69 -14.67 6.05
N SER A 224 31.43 -14.27 5.93
CA SER A 224 30.79 -13.41 6.92
C SER A 224 29.81 -14.25 7.75
N VAL A 225 29.85 -14.10 9.07
CA VAL A 225 29.01 -14.86 10.00
C VAL A 225 28.14 -13.90 10.80
N THR A 226 26.83 -14.10 10.79
CA THR A 226 25.85 -13.41 11.64
C THR A 226 25.08 -14.43 12.49
N LEU A 227 24.34 -13.99 13.51
CA LEU A 227 23.51 -14.87 14.33
C LEU A 227 22.06 -14.85 13.82
N ARG A 228 21.52 -16.01 13.47
CA ARG A 228 20.13 -16.16 13.00
C ARG A 228 19.46 -17.40 13.59
N SER A 229 18.42 -17.18 14.38
CA SER A 229 17.64 -18.26 15.01
C SER A 229 16.67 -18.97 14.05
N THR A 230 16.21 -18.29 12.98
CA THR A 230 15.23 -18.82 12.02
C THR A 230 15.87 -19.54 10.84
N GLN A 231 15.25 -20.63 10.41
CA GLN A 231 15.67 -21.43 9.25
C GLN A 231 15.17 -20.85 7.90
N SER A 232 14.21 -19.93 7.94
CA SER A 232 13.59 -19.29 6.76
C SER A 232 13.84 -17.78 6.71
N MET A 233 13.73 -17.20 5.52
CA MET A 233 13.87 -15.76 5.29
C MET A 233 13.19 -15.33 3.99
N SER A 234 12.94 -14.03 3.82
CA SER A 234 12.60 -13.45 2.52
C SER A 234 13.85 -13.23 1.67
N MET A 235 13.68 -13.16 0.34
CA MET A 235 14.76 -12.77 -0.58
C MET A 235 15.32 -11.38 -0.24
N ALA A 236 14.48 -10.48 0.29
CA ALA A 236 14.89 -9.16 0.75
C ALA A 236 15.84 -9.22 1.96
N GLU A 237 15.61 -10.14 2.90
CA GLU A 237 16.55 -10.43 3.99
C GLU A 237 17.82 -11.09 3.46
N ALA A 238 17.73 -12.04 2.52
CA ALA A 238 18.91 -12.73 1.99
C ALA A 238 19.88 -11.75 1.28
N LYS A 239 19.34 -10.81 0.49
CA LYS A 239 20.12 -9.71 -0.12
C LYS A 239 20.68 -8.73 0.93
N GLN A 240 19.93 -8.46 2.01
CA GLN A 240 20.41 -7.64 3.13
C GLN A 240 21.61 -8.31 3.83
N GLU A 241 21.53 -9.59 4.18
CA GLU A 241 22.61 -10.31 4.88
C GLU A 241 23.87 -10.43 3.99
N ILE A 242 23.71 -10.58 2.67
CA ILE A 242 24.82 -10.48 1.71
C ILE A 242 25.41 -9.07 1.69
N TYR A 243 24.59 -8.02 1.65
CA TYR A 243 25.06 -6.63 1.65
C TYR A 243 25.86 -6.33 2.93
N ASP A 244 25.30 -6.65 4.09
CA ASP A 244 25.94 -6.44 5.39
C ASP A 244 27.19 -7.31 5.54
N GLY A 245 27.19 -8.53 4.96
CA GLY A 245 28.36 -9.36 4.81
C GLY A 245 29.47 -8.70 3.99
N PHE A 246 29.15 -8.11 2.84
CA PHE A 246 30.09 -7.33 2.04
C PHE A 246 30.62 -6.10 2.80
N VAL A 247 29.75 -5.39 3.52
CA VAL A 247 30.16 -4.25 4.36
C VAL A 247 31.10 -4.70 5.46
N ASN A 248 30.85 -5.83 6.13
CA ASN A 248 31.73 -6.35 7.17
C ASN A 248 33.06 -6.89 6.60
N LEU A 249 33.04 -7.61 5.47
CA LEU A 249 34.26 -8.13 4.83
C LEU A 249 35.17 -7.01 4.27
N MET A 250 34.64 -5.83 3.98
CA MET A 250 35.43 -4.65 3.59
C MET A 250 35.78 -3.73 4.78
N LEU A 251 34.85 -3.51 5.71
CA LEU A 251 34.83 -2.37 6.65
C LEU A 251 34.62 -2.80 8.11
N ASN A 252 35.31 -3.86 8.55
CA ASN A 252 35.25 -4.33 9.93
C ASN A 252 36.17 -3.58 10.92
N GLY A 253 37.15 -2.82 10.44
CA GLY A 253 38.04 -1.99 11.26
C GLY A 253 39.11 -2.73 12.09
N TYR A 254 39.25 -4.06 11.93
CA TYR A 254 40.27 -4.86 12.61
C TYR A 254 41.21 -5.62 11.65
N GLU A 255 40.73 -6.08 10.49
CA GLU A 255 41.55 -6.72 9.46
C GLU A 255 41.11 -6.30 8.04
N TRP A 256 41.94 -6.61 7.04
CA TRP A 256 41.71 -6.23 5.64
C TRP A 256 42.15 -7.29 4.62
N ALA A 257 42.48 -8.50 5.07
CA ALA A 257 42.75 -9.63 4.18
C ALA A 257 41.50 -9.97 3.34
N HIS A 258 40.30 -9.97 3.95
CA HIS A 258 39.05 -10.09 3.21
C HIS A 258 38.82 -8.90 2.27
N ALA A 259 39.06 -7.67 2.73
CA ALA A 259 38.91 -6.47 1.90
C ALA A 259 39.80 -6.51 0.64
N ALA A 260 41.08 -6.86 0.80
CA ALA A 260 42.03 -7.01 -0.30
C ALA A 260 41.70 -8.19 -1.22
N SER A 261 41.16 -9.28 -0.65
CA SER A 261 40.69 -10.47 -1.38
C SER A 261 39.50 -10.15 -2.30
N MET A 262 38.47 -9.48 -1.77
CA MET A 262 37.30 -9.08 -2.56
C MET A 262 37.64 -7.99 -3.58
N ALA A 263 38.47 -7.01 -3.20
CA ALA A 263 38.93 -5.93 -4.08
C ALA A 263 39.92 -6.38 -5.18
N GLY A 264 40.31 -7.66 -5.22
CA GLY A 264 41.19 -8.18 -6.28
C GLY A 264 42.64 -7.74 -6.17
N LEU A 265 43.13 -7.46 -4.97
CA LEU A 265 44.53 -7.12 -4.69
C LEU A 265 45.39 -8.32 -4.31
N THR A 266 44.78 -9.46 -3.99
CA THR A 266 45.48 -10.73 -3.67
C THR A 266 45.42 -11.77 -4.80
N ARG A 267 44.71 -11.46 -5.89
CA ARG A 267 44.46 -12.37 -7.02
C ARG A 267 44.55 -11.60 -8.34
N GLU A 268 45.39 -12.09 -9.24
CA GLU A 268 45.53 -11.57 -10.60
C GLU A 268 44.37 -11.98 -11.52
N GLY A 269 43.97 -11.09 -12.43
CA GLY A 269 42.97 -11.40 -13.45
C GLY A 269 41.52 -11.49 -12.95
N GLU A 270 40.65 -11.94 -13.84
CA GLU A 270 39.23 -12.15 -13.56
C GLU A 270 38.99 -13.40 -12.71
N VAL A 271 37.87 -13.42 -11.99
CA VAL A 271 37.46 -14.56 -11.15
C VAL A 271 36.03 -14.98 -11.47
N TYR A 272 35.73 -16.26 -11.35
CA TYR A 272 34.37 -16.76 -11.24
C TYR A 272 33.91 -16.59 -9.79
N LEU A 273 32.74 -15.99 -9.59
CA LEU A 273 32.11 -15.73 -8.30
C LEU A 273 30.95 -16.70 -8.09
N GLY A 274 30.91 -17.31 -6.91
CA GLY A 274 29.74 -18.00 -6.37
C GLY A 274 29.42 -17.46 -4.99
N VAL A 275 28.15 -17.15 -4.72
CA VAL A 275 27.70 -16.77 -3.37
C VAL A 275 26.51 -17.61 -2.96
N THR A 276 26.56 -18.12 -1.74
CA THR A 276 25.45 -18.86 -1.13
C THR A 276 25.35 -18.57 0.36
N LEU A 277 24.28 -19.04 0.97
CA LEU A 277 24.06 -19.02 2.41
C LEU A 277 24.10 -20.45 2.96
N SER A 278 24.49 -20.58 4.23
CA SER A 278 24.18 -21.76 5.04
C SER A 278 23.85 -21.35 6.47
N ARG A 279 23.15 -22.21 7.20
CA ARG A 279 22.82 -22.01 8.62
C ARG A 279 23.20 -23.23 9.44
N THR A 280 24.11 -23.04 10.38
CA THR A 280 24.69 -24.08 11.24
C THR A 280 24.73 -23.58 12.69
N ASN A 281 24.28 -24.37 13.65
CA ASN A 281 24.29 -24.08 15.10
C ASN A 281 23.73 -22.72 15.57
N GLY A 282 22.94 -22.02 14.73
CA GLY A 282 22.42 -20.68 15.03
C GLY A 282 23.20 -19.54 14.35
N SER A 283 24.33 -19.84 13.72
CA SER A 283 25.03 -18.94 12.81
C SER A 283 24.42 -19.00 11.41
N LEU A 284 24.25 -17.83 10.78
CA LEU A 284 24.07 -17.66 9.35
C LEU A 284 25.43 -17.33 8.74
N ASN A 285 25.79 -18.08 7.70
CA ASN A 285 27.05 -17.98 6.98
C ASN A 285 26.77 -17.40 5.59
N VAL A 286 27.46 -16.32 5.24
CA VAL A 286 27.53 -15.80 3.86
C VAL A 286 28.86 -16.26 3.26
N HIS A 287 28.80 -17.19 2.31
CA HIS A 287 29.96 -17.76 1.65
C HIS A 287 30.24 -16.99 0.35
N VAL A 288 31.31 -16.19 0.30
CA VAL A 288 31.69 -15.41 -0.89
C VAL A 288 32.94 -16.02 -1.53
N LEU A 289 32.74 -16.84 -2.57
CA LEU A 289 33.77 -17.71 -3.16
C LEU A 289 34.27 -17.16 -4.50
N ALA A 290 35.57 -16.96 -4.62
CA ALA A 290 36.23 -16.46 -5.83
C ALA A 290 37.25 -17.47 -6.38
N ILE A 291 37.05 -17.90 -7.63
CA ILE A 291 37.86 -18.91 -8.32
C ILE A 291 38.59 -18.26 -9.50
N GLN A 292 39.93 -18.33 -9.52
CA GLN A 292 40.72 -17.95 -10.70
C GLN A 292 40.80 -19.10 -11.70
N ASN A 293 40.93 -18.80 -13.00
CA ASN A 293 41.05 -19.82 -14.04
C ASN A 293 42.20 -20.82 -13.79
N LYS A 294 43.33 -20.36 -13.22
CA LYS A 294 44.48 -21.22 -12.87
C LYS A 294 44.20 -22.26 -11.78
N GLN A 295 43.11 -22.09 -11.02
CA GLN A 295 42.71 -23.00 -9.95
C GLN A 295 41.76 -24.10 -10.44
N ILE A 296 41.39 -24.11 -11.73
CA ILE A 296 40.60 -25.17 -12.37
C ILE A 296 41.56 -26.22 -12.90
N ILE A 297 41.66 -27.35 -12.21
CA ILE A 297 42.58 -28.46 -12.56
C ILE A 297 41.90 -29.55 -13.38
N ASP A 298 40.56 -29.63 -13.33
CA ASP A 298 39.76 -30.53 -14.15
C ASP A 298 38.55 -29.79 -14.72
N ALA A 299 38.73 -29.26 -15.94
CA ALA A 299 37.72 -28.53 -16.68
C ALA A 299 36.47 -29.37 -17.04
N SER A 300 36.51 -30.71 -16.92
CA SER A 300 35.32 -31.54 -17.13
C SER A 300 34.33 -31.47 -15.97
N LYS A 301 34.79 -31.05 -14.79
CA LYS A 301 33.97 -30.92 -13.56
C LYS A 301 33.55 -29.47 -13.26
N PHE A 302 34.25 -28.47 -13.81
CA PHE A 302 33.95 -27.05 -13.61
C PHE A 302 33.35 -26.39 -14.86
N ASN A 303 32.07 -26.03 -14.82
CA ASN A 303 31.45 -25.25 -15.90
C ASN A 303 31.87 -23.77 -15.80
N SER A 304 32.75 -23.33 -16.69
CA SER A 304 33.24 -21.95 -16.80
C SER A 304 32.40 -21.04 -17.71
N THR A 305 31.29 -21.52 -18.29
CA THR A 305 30.40 -20.70 -19.13
C THR A 305 29.84 -19.53 -18.34
N LEU A 306 30.01 -18.33 -18.90
CA LEU A 306 29.56 -17.08 -18.28
C LEU A 306 28.04 -16.95 -18.35
N LEU A 307 27.42 -16.73 -17.20
CA LEU A 307 26.00 -16.42 -17.09
C LEU A 307 25.76 -14.92 -17.25
N GLN A 308 24.69 -14.55 -17.97
CA GLN A 308 24.24 -13.17 -18.08
C GLN A 308 23.48 -12.75 -16.81
N THR A 309 23.69 -11.51 -16.38
CA THR A 309 23.05 -11.00 -15.15
C THR A 309 21.54 -10.97 -15.25
N THR A 310 20.87 -11.36 -14.16
CA THR A 310 19.42 -11.26 -13.99
C THR A 310 18.98 -9.97 -13.31
N LEU A 311 19.93 -9.11 -12.89
CA LEU A 311 19.60 -7.82 -12.28
C LEU A 311 19.07 -6.83 -13.34
N PRO A 312 18.00 -6.07 -13.03
CA PRO A 312 17.46 -5.06 -13.95
C PRO A 312 18.45 -3.90 -14.15
N GLU A 313 18.54 -3.40 -15.39
CA GLU A 313 19.39 -2.25 -15.68
C GLU A 313 18.87 -0.96 -14.99
N ARG A 314 19.81 -0.16 -14.45
CA ARG A 314 19.49 1.12 -13.79
C ARG A 314 18.80 2.11 -14.75
N SER A 315 19.20 2.12 -16.02
CA SER A 315 18.59 2.88 -17.13
C SER A 315 17.08 2.60 -17.25
N ILE A 316 16.70 1.31 -17.26
CA ILE A 316 15.33 0.83 -17.40
C ILE A 316 14.50 1.20 -16.16
N LEU A 317 15.02 0.95 -14.95
CA LEU A 317 14.30 1.32 -13.71
C LEU A 317 14.11 2.83 -13.59
N GLN A 318 15.11 3.63 -13.98
CA GLN A 318 14.97 5.09 -14.03
C GLN A 318 13.95 5.56 -15.08
N GLN A 319 13.82 4.86 -16.22
CA GLN A 319 12.78 5.15 -17.20
C GLN A 319 11.39 4.84 -16.64
N GLN A 320 11.19 3.65 -16.05
CA GLN A 320 9.95 3.26 -15.38
C GLN A 320 9.53 4.27 -14.29
N LEU A 321 10.49 4.80 -13.53
CA LEU A 321 10.27 5.85 -12.54
C LEU A 321 9.85 7.19 -13.17
N ARG A 322 10.44 7.59 -14.31
CA ARG A 322 10.01 8.79 -15.08
C ARG A 322 8.59 8.62 -15.61
N ASP A 323 8.26 7.45 -16.14
CA ASP A 323 6.94 7.13 -16.70
C ASP A 323 5.86 7.12 -15.59
N ALA A 324 6.16 6.50 -14.45
CA ALA A 324 5.30 6.53 -13.27
C ALA A 324 5.05 7.96 -12.76
N LYS A 325 6.10 8.79 -12.66
CA LYS A 325 5.99 10.20 -12.25
C LYS A 325 5.14 11.01 -13.24
N THR A 326 5.30 10.77 -14.54
CA THR A 326 4.49 11.40 -15.59
C THR A 326 3.00 11.03 -15.45
N GLN A 327 2.69 9.76 -15.22
CA GLN A 327 1.31 9.29 -15.02
C GLN A 327 0.68 9.81 -13.71
N TYR A 328 1.48 10.00 -12.65
CA TYR A 328 1.02 10.68 -11.44
C TYR A 328 0.59 12.12 -11.74
N THR A 329 1.43 12.91 -12.42
CA THR A 329 1.12 14.30 -12.80
C THR A 329 -0.14 14.41 -13.68
N ILE A 330 -0.35 13.47 -14.62
CA ILE A 330 -1.57 13.40 -15.42
C ILE A 330 -2.79 13.12 -14.53
N SER A 331 -2.68 12.13 -13.63
CA SER A 331 -3.75 11.76 -12.70
C SER A 331 -4.11 12.91 -11.75
N GLU A 332 -3.12 13.68 -11.31
CA GLU A 332 -3.30 14.84 -10.41
C GLU A 332 -4.04 15.98 -11.13
N ARG A 333 -3.70 16.24 -12.40
CA ARG A 333 -4.44 17.18 -13.25
C ARG A 333 -5.90 16.75 -13.42
N VAL A 334 -6.14 15.48 -13.79
CA VAL A 334 -7.50 14.94 -13.98
C VAL A 334 -8.32 15.00 -12.69
N TYR A 335 -7.71 14.73 -11.53
CA TYR A 335 -8.35 14.89 -10.23
C TYR A 335 -8.74 16.36 -9.96
N ASN A 336 -7.84 17.30 -10.18
CA ASN A 336 -8.12 18.73 -9.97
C ASN A 336 -9.22 19.25 -10.94
N GLU A 337 -9.18 18.86 -12.21
CA GLU A 337 -10.20 19.19 -13.21
C GLU A 337 -11.58 18.59 -12.88
N THR A 338 -11.62 17.35 -12.38
CA THR A 338 -12.89 16.70 -11.98
C THR A 338 -13.47 17.33 -10.71
N VAL A 339 -12.63 17.74 -9.75
CA VAL A 339 -13.07 18.51 -8.58
C VAL A 339 -13.67 19.86 -8.99
N ALA A 340 -13.04 20.58 -9.94
CA ALA A 340 -13.60 21.83 -10.47
C ALA A 340 -14.96 21.60 -11.16
N LYS A 341 -15.10 20.53 -11.96
CA LYS A 341 -16.39 20.14 -12.58
C LYS A 341 -17.47 19.79 -11.55
N GLN A 342 -17.09 19.14 -10.45
CA GLN A 342 -18.00 18.81 -9.34
C GLN A 342 -18.50 20.07 -8.62
N GLN A 343 -17.62 21.05 -8.38
CA GLN A 343 -17.99 22.34 -7.80
C GLN A 343 -18.93 23.12 -8.73
N ALA A 344 -18.67 23.11 -10.04
CA ALA A 344 -19.56 23.73 -11.04
C ALA A 344 -20.95 23.05 -11.08
N ALA A 345 -21.00 21.71 -11.03
CA ALA A 345 -22.27 20.97 -10.98
C ALA A 345 -23.06 21.26 -9.69
N GLN A 346 -22.38 21.42 -8.54
CA GLN A 346 -23.00 21.81 -7.28
C GLN A 346 -23.58 23.24 -7.36
N ALA A 347 -22.85 24.18 -7.97
CA ALA A 347 -23.34 25.54 -8.20
C ALA A 347 -24.58 25.57 -9.11
N ALA A 348 -24.57 24.77 -10.19
CA ALA A 348 -25.71 24.63 -11.10
C ALA A 348 -26.95 24.05 -10.40
N LEU A 349 -26.78 23.06 -9.50
CA LEU A 349 -27.88 22.54 -8.69
C LEU A 349 -28.46 23.60 -7.76
N ASN A 350 -27.61 24.37 -7.08
CA ASN A 350 -28.05 25.46 -6.20
C ASN A 350 -28.83 26.53 -6.99
N GLN A 351 -28.38 26.87 -8.20
CA GLN A 351 -29.07 27.80 -9.09
C GLN A 351 -30.43 27.26 -9.56
N ALA A 352 -30.49 25.99 -9.97
CA ALA A 352 -31.75 25.34 -10.37
C ALA A 352 -32.76 25.30 -9.21
N GLN A 353 -32.30 25.04 -7.98
CA GLN A 353 -33.14 25.08 -6.78
C GLN A 353 -33.68 26.50 -6.48
N ALA A 354 -32.86 27.54 -6.70
CA ALA A 354 -33.31 28.92 -6.56
C ALA A 354 -34.37 29.31 -7.62
N VAL A 355 -34.19 28.86 -8.87
CA VAL A 355 -35.20 29.04 -9.93
C VAL A 355 -36.51 28.31 -9.60
N LEU A 356 -36.43 27.07 -9.09
CA LEU A 356 -37.60 26.33 -8.63
C LEU A 356 -38.34 27.04 -7.49
N ALA A 357 -37.63 27.59 -6.51
CA ALA A 357 -38.24 28.37 -5.43
C ALA A 357 -38.93 29.66 -5.94
N ALA A 358 -38.37 30.30 -6.98
CA ALA A 358 -38.98 31.48 -7.61
C ALA A 358 -40.21 31.15 -8.49
N ALA A 359 -40.29 29.94 -9.04
CA ALA A 359 -41.41 29.45 -9.85
C ALA A 359 -42.58 28.87 -9.02
N GLN A 360 -42.44 28.77 -7.69
CA GLN A 360 -43.55 28.40 -6.82
C GLN A 360 -44.49 29.60 -6.61
N PRO A 361 -45.83 29.40 -6.66
CA PRO A 361 -46.77 30.49 -6.49
C PRO A 361 -46.64 31.10 -5.09
N LYS A 362 -46.46 32.42 -5.03
CA LYS A 362 -46.53 33.16 -3.76
C LYS A 362 -47.92 32.94 -3.13
N PRO A 363 -48.02 32.75 -1.80
CA PRO A 363 -49.31 32.67 -1.15
C PRO A 363 -50.13 33.93 -1.45
N LYS A 364 -51.41 33.75 -1.80
CA LYS A 364 -52.35 34.88 -1.92
C LYS A 364 -52.36 35.64 -0.59
N PRO A 365 -52.39 36.98 -0.60
CA PRO A 365 -52.61 37.73 0.62
C PRO A 365 -54.00 37.42 1.15
N ASP A 366 -54.08 36.87 2.36
CA ASP A 366 -55.35 36.67 3.05
C ASP A 366 -56.05 38.02 3.30
N PRO A 367 -57.39 38.07 3.27
CA PRO A 367 -58.13 39.28 3.58
C PRO A 367 -57.92 39.69 5.05
N LYS A 368 -57.25 40.83 5.22
CA LYS A 368 -56.96 41.59 6.44
C LYS A 368 -57.93 41.39 7.63
N PRO A 369 -57.41 40.91 8.78
CA PRO A 369 -57.82 41.36 10.10
C PRO A 369 -56.89 42.46 10.66
N SER A 370 -57.34 43.17 11.69
CA SER A 370 -56.67 44.32 12.31
C SER A 370 -55.42 43.97 13.16
N THR A 371 -54.52 44.96 13.29
CA THR A 371 -53.21 44.91 13.97
C THR A 371 -53.18 45.73 15.27
N PRO A 372 -52.12 45.63 16.12
CA PRO A 372 -51.33 44.47 16.56
C PRO A 372 -51.48 44.38 18.11
N PRO A 373 -50.50 44.66 19.02
CA PRO A 373 -49.09 44.22 19.21
C PRO A 373 -48.99 42.91 20.04
N SER A 374 -47.83 42.30 20.37
CA SER A 374 -46.45 42.36 19.85
C SER A 374 -45.74 41.03 20.16
N SER A 375 -44.79 40.63 19.30
CA SER A 375 -43.61 39.79 19.59
C SER A 375 -43.76 38.43 20.31
N SER A 376 -43.55 37.34 19.56
CA SER A 376 -42.24 36.65 19.59
C SER A 376 -42.08 35.66 18.42
N LYS A 377 -40.83 35.45 17.97
CA LYS A 377 -40.50 34.69 16.74
C LYS A 377 -40.49 33.19 17.01
N LYS A 378 -41.25 32.39 16.25
CA LYS A 378 -41.02 30.94 16.15
C LYS A 378 -39.90 30.64 15.16
N ASN A 379 -38.84 30.01 15.66
CA ASN A 379 -37.74 29.49 14.86
C ASN A 379 -38.06 28.05 14.43
N THR A 380 -38.33 27.80 13.15
CA THR A 380 -38.60 26.45 12.61
C THR A 380 -37.29 25.67 12.47
N GLN A 381 -36.87 25.03 13.56
CA GLN A 381 -35.77 24.06 13.53
C GLN A 381 -36.10 22.89 12.59
N GLN A 382 -35.17 22.54 11.69
CA GLN A 382 -35.13 21.21 11.08
C GLN A 382 -35.02 20.16 12.19
N THR A 383 -36.03 19.31 12.34
CA THR A 383 -35.99 18.21 13.31
C THR A 383 -34.97 17.14 12.87
N THR A 384 -33.91 16.97 13.66
CA THR A 384 -32.92 15.91 13.45
C THR A 384 -33.40 14.60 14.06
N SER A 385 -33.92 13.71 13.23
CA SER A 385 -34.33 12.36 13.63
C SER A 385 -33.12 11.45 13.89
N LEU A 386 -32.98 11.02 15.15
CA LEU A 386 -31.94 10.08 15.60
C LEU A 386 -32.52 8.66 15.69
N GLN A 387 -31.71 7.66 15.32
CA GLN A 387 -32.03 6.23 15.44
C GLN A 387 -30.92 5.51 16.21
N SER A 388 -31.28 4.53 17.04
CA SER A 388 -30.31 3.70 17.77
C SER A 388 -29.65 2.68 16.84
N VAL A 389 -28.33 2.49 17.01
CA VAL A 389 -27.60 1.32 16.50
C VAL A 389 -27.38 0.36 17.67
N PHE A 390 -27.91 -0.84 17.59
CA PHE A 390 -27.80 -1.87 18.60
C PHE A 390 -26.56 -2.75 18.37
N ARG A 391 -25.91 -3.23 19.44
CA ARG A 391 -24.81 -4.21 19.39
C ARG A 391 -25.31 -5.57 19.91
N MET A 392 -24.89 -6.64 19.25
CA MET A 392 -25.13 -8.01 19.68
C MET A 392 -23.84 -8.82 19.60
N TYR A 393 -23.68 -9.81 20.48
CA TYR A 393 -22.52 -10.71 20.51
C TYR A 393 -22.94 -12.18 20.35
N ASN A 394 -22.33 -12.91 19.42
CA ASN A 394 -22.50 -14.36 19.31
C ASN A 394 -21.30 -15.08 19.96
N PRO A 395 -21.48 -15.82 21.07
CA PRO A 395 -20.37 -16.46 21.77
C PRO A 395 -19.78 -17.67 21.01
N GLY A 396 -20.59 -18.41 20.26
CA GLY A 396 -20.11 -19.57 19.49
C GLY A 396 -19.27 -19.15 18.28
N LEU A 397 -19.75 -18.15 17.53
CA LEU A 397 -19.03 -17.56 16.41
C LEU A 397 -17.94 -16.58 16.85
N LYS A 398 -17.97 -16.07 18.09
CA LYS A 398 -17.11 -15.01 18.64
C LYS A 398 -17.08 -13.77 17.73
N VAL A 399 -18.24 -13.20 17.43
CA VAL A 399 -18.41 -12.01 16.56
C VAL A 399 -19.43 -11.03 17.14
N HIS A 400 -19.35 -9.76 16.73
CA HIS A 400 -20.37 -8.76 17.00
C HIS A 400 -21.17 -8.41 15.73
N LEU A 401 -22.43 -8.02 15.91
CA LEU A 401 -23.31 -7.46 14.88
C LEU A 401 -23.79 -6.07 15.34
N TYR A 402 -23.94 -5.16 14.38
CA TYR A 402 -24.43 -3.79 14.59
C TYR A 402 -25.61 -3.52 13.65
N THR A 403 -26.76 -3.13 14.21
CA THR A 403 -27.97 -2.95 13.40
C THR A 403 -28.86 -1.81 13.88
N THR A 404 -29.53 -1.16 12.93
CA THR A 404 -30.61 -0.18 13.15
C THR A 404 -31.99 -0.85 13.10
N ASP A 405 -32.08 -2.10 12.65
CA ASP A 405 -33.34 -2.85 12.59
C ASP A 405 -33.67 -3.49 13.94
N THR A 406 -34.79 -3.03 14.52
CA THR A 406 -35.33 -3.58 15.77
C THR A 406 -35.85 -5.02 15.62
N ASN A 407 -36.20 -5.45 14.41
CA ASN A 407 -36.66 -6.82 14.14
C ASN A 407 -35.46 -7.79 14.09
N GLU A 408 -34.41 -7.49 13.31
CA GLU A 408 -33.14 -8.24 13.34
C GLU A 408 -32.60 -8.38 14.77
N TYR A 409 -32.57 -7.28 15.53
CA TYR A 409 -32.12 -7.28 16.93
C TYR A 409 -32.97 -8.17 17.86
N LYS A 410 -34.29 -8.23 17.66
CA LYS A 410 -35.20 -9.08 18.44
C LYS A 410 -35.12 -10.55 18.02
N VAL A 411 -35.16 -10.85 16.72
CA VAL A 411 -35.20 -12.23 16.21
C VAL A 411 -33.87 -12.96 16.45
N LEU A 412 -32.74 -12.27 16.40
CA LEU A 412 -31.45 -12.90 16.65
C LEU A 412 -31.23 -13.29 18.12
N SER A 413 -31.92 -12.67 19.08
CA SER A 413 -31.79 -13.02 20.50
C SER A 413 -32.27 -14.43 20.81
N THR A 414 -33.30 -14.91 20.09
CA THR A 414 -33.79 -16.30 20.18
C THR A 414 -32.93 -17.29 19.39
N ARG A 415 -31.90 -16.80 18.67
CA ARG A 415 -31.02 -17.59 17.77
C ARG A 415 -29.55 -17.53 18.20
N GLY A 416 -29.31 -17.52 19.51
CA GLY A 416 -27.97 -17.62 20.10
C GLY A 416 -27.13 -16.34 20.10
N TRP A 417 -27.71 -15.19 19.78
CA TRP A 417 -27.05 -13.89 19.95
C TRP A 417 -27.41 -13.26 21.29
N ARG A 418 -26.40 -12.80 22.03
CA ARG A 418 -26.58 -12.00 23.25
C ARG A 418 -26.82 -10.55 22.85
N GLN A 419 -27.89 -9.97 23.38
CA GLN A 419 -28.19 -8.55 23.23
C GLN A 419 -27.31 -7.72 24.17
N GLU A 420 -26.62 -6.70 23.64
CA GLU A 420 -25.76 -5.80 24.43
C GLU A 420 -26.28 -4.36 24.48
N GLY A 421 -27.48 -4.11 23.97
CA GLY A 421 -28.14 -2.80 24.01
C GLY A 421 -27.69 -1.84 22.90
N THR A 422 -27.92 -0.54 23.13
CA THR A 422 -27.60 0.52 22.17
C THR A 422 -26.11 0.86 22.22
N ALA A 423 -25.42 0.64 21.11
CA ALA A 423 -24.02 0.98 20.94
C ALA A 423 -23.83 2.51 20.84
N TRP A 424 -24.56 3.17 19.94
CA TRP A 424 -24.54 4.61 19.66
C TRP A 424 -25.81 5.03 18.91
N LYS A 425 -25.98 6.33 18.62
CA LYS A 425 -27.08 6.84 17.79
C LYS A 425 -26.56 7.37 16.46
N THR A 426 -27.31 7.15 15.38
CA THR A 426 -27.10 7.72 14.03
C THR A 426 -28.13 8.80 13.76
N GLU A 427 -27.77 9.89 13.05
CA GLU A 427 -28.79 10.70 12.39
C GLU A 427 -29.33 9.93 11.18
N THR A 428 -30.63 10.03 10.89
CA THR A 428 -31.24 9.38 9.73
C THR A 428 -31.23 10.28 8.48
N SER A 429 -31.16 11.59 8.64
CA SER A 429 -31.24 12.57 7.54
C SER A 429 -29.90 13.23 7.14
N LYS A 430 -28.81 13.05 7.91
CA LYS A 430 -27.51 13.68 7.65
C LYS A 430 -26.34 12.72 7.91
N GLY A 431 -25.24 12.91 7.19
CA GLY A 431 -23.99 12.15 7.35
C GLY A 431 -23.64 11.22 6.19
N GLN A 432 -22.38 10.80 6.13
CA GLN A 432 -21.88 9.87 5.12
C GLN A 432 -22.42 8.46 5.35
N SER A 433 -22.73 7.70 4.31
CA SER A 433 -23.19 6.31 4.44
C SER A 433 -22.14 5.42 5.11
N VAL A 434 -22.56 4.61 6.09
CA VAL A 434 -21.80 3.46 6.58
C VAL A 434 -22.45 2.21 6.00
N TYR A 435 -21.72 1.54 5.12
CA TYR A 435 -22.15 0.34 4.42
C TYR A 435 -21.93 -0.92 5.28
N ARG A 436 -22.83 -1.89 5.15
CA ARG A 436 -22.73 -3.23 5.77
C ARG A 436 -22.56 -4.29 4.69
N MET A 437 -21.70 -5.27 4.95
CA MET A 437 -21.53 -6.43 4.09
C MET A 437 -21.27 -7.69 4.90
N TYR A 438 -21.62 -8.84 4.32
CA TYR A 438 -21.55 -10.15 4.95
C TYR A 438 -20.67 -11.11 4.15
N ASN A 439 -19.70 -11.76 4.80
CA ASN A 439 -18.95 -12.85 4.17
C ASN A 439 -19.54 -14.21 4.59
N PRO A 440 -20.16 -14.99 3.69
CA PRO A 440 -20.81 -16.26 4.03
C PRO A 440 -19.82 -17.37 4.43
N GLY A 441 -18.59 -17.34 3.93
CA GLY A 441 -17.56 -18.34 4.27
C GLY A 441 -16.98 -18.11 5.67
N LEU A 442 -16.71 -16.84 6.01
CA LEU A 442 -16.19 -16.45 7.32
C LEU A 442 -17.29 -16.30 8.40
N LYS A 443 -18.56 -16.16 7.99
CA LYS A 443 -19.72 -15.85 8.84
C LYS A 443 -19.54 -14.56 9.66
N VAL A 444 -18.97 -13.52 9.03
CA VAL A 444 -18.71 -12.21 9.65
C VAL A 444 -19.35 -11.07 8.86
N HIS A 445 -19.62 -9.97 9.56
CA HIS A 445 -20.01 -8.70 8.94
C HIS A 445 -18.84 -7.71 9.00
N LEU A 446 -18.78 -6.82 8.00
CA LEU A 446 -17.87 -5.67 7.97
C LEU A 446 -18.70 -4.39 7.78
N TYR A 447 -18.29 -3.33 8.46
CA TYR A 447 -18.89 -2.01 8.39
C TYR A 447 -17.85 -0.99 7.94
N THR A 448 -18.17 -0.19 6.94
CA THR A 448 -17.23 0.79 6.40
C THR A 448 -17.91 2.03 5.84
N LYS A 449 -17.26 3.19 6.02
CA LYS A 449 -17.61 4.42 5.31
C LYS A 449 -16.90 4.53 3.95
N ASP A 450 -15.95 3.62 3.66
CA ASP A 450 -15.23 3.61 2.40
C ASP A 450 -16.03 2.84 1.34
N ALA A 451 -16.57 3.57 0.37
CA ALA A 451 -17.28 3.00 -0.77
C ALA A 451 -16.36 2.14 -1.66
N ASN A 452 -15.03 2.33 -1.63
CA ASN A 452 -14.08 1.51 -2.35
C ASN A 452 -13.83 0.17 -1.64
N GLU A 453 -13.59 0.14 -0.33
CA GLU A 453 -13.61 -1.09 0.48
C GLU A 453 -14.96 -1.83 0.28
N TYR A 454 -16.07 -1.10 0.26
CA TYR A 454 -17.40 -1.67 -0.01
C TYR A 454 -17.52 -2.32 -1.39
N LYS A 455 -16.94 -1.73 -2.44
CA LYS A 455 -16.97 -2.23 -3.82
C LYS A 455 -15.95 -3.34 -4.08
N VAL A 456 -14.71 -3.22 -3.60
CA VAL A 456 -13.64 -4.19 -3.85
C VAL A 456 -13.91 -5.52 -3.16
N LEU A 457 -14.52 -5.51 -1.97
CA LEU A 457 -14.83 -6.75 -1.27
C LEU A 457 -16.01 -7.51 -1.90
N SER A 458 -16.90 -6.86 -2.66
CA SER A 458 -17.99 -7.56 -3.34
C SER A 458 -17.51 -8.52 -4.44
N THR A 459 -16.38 -8.22 -5.08
CA THR A 459 -15.71 -9.13 -6.02
C THR A 459 -14.84 -10.18 -5.32
N ARG A 460 -14.70 -10.12 -3.99
CA ARG A 460 -13.86 -10.99 -3.15
C ARG A 460 -14.68 -11.79 -2.13
N GLY A 461 -15.88 -12.21 -2.53
CA GLY A 461 -16.74 -13.12 -1.76
C GLY A 461 -17.55 -12.47 -0.64
N TRP A 462 -17.62 -11.13 -0.56
CA TRP A 462 -18.53 -10.45 0.36
C TRP A 462 -19.85 -10.10 -0.32
N ARG A 463 -20.96 -10.36 0.37
CA ARG A 463 -22.30 -9.95 -0.06
C ARG A 463 -22.56 -8.54 0.44
N GLN A 464 -22.87 -7.64 -0.48
CA GLN A 464 -23.27 -6.27 -0.20
C GLN A 464 -24.70 -6.23 0.36
N GLU A 465 -24.89 -5.59 1.52
CA GLU A 465 -26.21 -5.48 2.18
C GLU A 465 -26.76 -4.05 2.22
N GLY A 466 -26.03 -3.08 1.66
CA GLY A 466 -26.44 -1.68 1.55
C GLY A 466 -25.93 -0.79 2.68
N VAL A 467 -26.63 0.31 2.92
CA VAL A 467 -26.32 1.30 3.96
C VAL A 467 -27.01 0.88 5.26
N ALA A 468 -26.25 0.63 6.32
CA ALA A 468 -26.83 0.27 7.62
C ALA A 468 -27.17 1.49 8.50
N TYR A 469 -26.36 2.54 8.43
CA TYR A 469 -26.55 3.81 9.16
C TYR A 469 -25.65 4.91 8.56
N ARG A 470 -25.65 6.11 9.17
CA ARG A 470 -24.87 7.27 8.69
C ARG A 470 -23.84 7.75 9.72
N SER A 471 -22.77 8.34 9.22
CA SER A 471 -21.67 8.94 9.96
C SER A 471 -21.92 10.44 10.12
N SER A 472 -22.31 10.87 11.32
CA SER A 472 -22.59 12.26 11.68
C SER A 472 -22.47 12.47 13.19
N GLY A 473 -22.15 13.70 13.62
CA GLY A 473 -21.91 14.00 15.04
C GLY A 473 -20.42 13.98 15.41
N THR A 474 -20.13 13.77 16.70
CA THR A 474 -18.81 13.97 17.32
C THR A 474 -18.29 12.76 18.09
N VAL A 475 -19.12 11.76 18.37
CA VAL A 475 -18.71 10.52 19.05
C VAL A 475 -17.87 9.69 18.10
N LYS A 476 -16.59 9.48 18.42
CA LYS A 476 -15.68 8.63 17.62
C LYS A 476 -16.07 7.16 17.76
N ILE A 477 -16.30 6.48 16.64
CA ILE A 477 -16.39 5.02 16.59
C ILE A 477 -15.06 4.50 16.05
N TYR A 478 -14.34 3.73 16.85
CA TYR A 478 -13.03 3.17 16.52
C TYR A 478 -13.18 1.81 15.82
N ARG A 479 -12.29 1.49 14.86
CA ARG A 479 -12.18 0.18 14.22
C ARG A 479 -10.93 -0.54 14.72
N MET A 480 -11.06 -1.84 14.99
CA MET A 480 -9.93 -2.72 15.33
C MET A 480 -10.01 -4.01 14.52
N TYR A 481 -8.85 -4.59 14.18
CA TYR A 481 -8.75 -5.87 13.49
C TYR A 481 -7.85 -6.86 14.26
N HIS A 482 -8.34 -8.06 14.57
CA HIS A 482 -7.51 -9.11 15.18
C HIS A 482 -7.04 -10.13 14.12
N PRO A 483 -5.74 -10.17 13.77
CA PRO A 483 -5.24 -11.03 12.69
C PRO A 483 -5.42 -12.53 12.97
N GLY A 484 -5.19 -12.97 14.22
CA GLY A 484 -5.32 -14.39 14.59
C GLY A 484 -6.73 -14.99 14.50
N ILE A 485 -7.80 -14.19 14.62
CA ILE A 485 -9.20 -14.65 14.49
C ILE A 485 -9.93 -14.00 13.30
N LYS A 486 -9.21 -13.24 12.46
CA LYS A 486 -9.65 -12.59 11.22
C LYS A 486 -10.96 -11.79 11.34
N LYS A 487 -11.08 -10.95 12.37
CA LYS A 487 -12.32 -10.22 12.70
C LYS A 487 -12.09 -8.76 13.01
N HIS A 488 -13.12 -7.96 12.72
CA HIS A 488 -13.21 -6.56 13.11
C HIS A 488 -14.08 -6.36 14.35
N LEU A 489 -13.78 -5.30 15.11
CA LEU A 489 -14.58 -4.81 16.23
C LEU A 489 -14.78 -3.30 16.07
N TYR A 490 -15.96 -2.82 16.47
CA TYR A 490 -16.30 -1.39 16.45
C TYR A 490 -16.77 -0.95 17.83
N THR A 491 -16.18 0.12 18.35
CA THR A 491 -16.51 0.62 19.69
C THR A 491 -16.42 2.13 19.80
N LYS A 492 -17.28 2.72 20.64
CA LYS A 492 -17.13 4.11 21.09
C LYS A 492 -16.26 4.24 22.34
N ASP A 493 -15.98 3.13 23.03
CA ASP A 493 -15.21 3.15 24.27
C ASP A 493 -13.70 3.21 23.95
N ALA A 494 -13.10 4.35 24.29
CA ALA A 494 -11.67 4.55 24.15
C ALA A 494 -10.85 3.68 25.12
N ASN A 495 -11.44 3.16 26.21
CA ASN A 495 -10.80 2.22 27.11
C ASN A 495 -10.77 0.81 26.52
N GLU A 496 -11.90 0.26 26.04
CA GLU A 496 -11.95 -0.98 25.26
C GLU A 496 -10.93 -0.95 24.10
N TYR A 497 -10.90 0.14 23.33
CA TYR A 497 -9.95 0.34 22.24
C TYR A 497 -8.47 0.30 22.67
N LYS A 498 -8.12 0.85 23.84
CA LYS A 498 -6.75 0.84 24.39
C LYS A 498 -6.37 -0.51 25.02
N VAL A 499 -7.29 -1.15 25.73
CA VAL A 499 -7.04 -2.43 26.42
C VAL A 499 -6.88 -3.57 25.41
N LEU A 500 -7.72 -3.60 24.36
CA LEU A 500 -7.65 -4.66 23.35
C LEU A 500 -6.41 -4.58 22.47
N ALA A 501 -5.79 -3.40 22.31
CA ALA A 501 -4.52 -3.25 21.60
C ALA A 501 -3.39 -4.05 22.27
N LYS A 502 -3.40 -4.14 23.61
CA LYS A 502 -2.49 -4.98 24.40
C LYS A 502 -2.84 -6.48 24.37
N ARG A 503 -3.92 -6.86 23.67
CA ARG A 503 -4.48 -8.22 23.60
C ARG A 503 -4.65 -8.70 22.14
N GLY A 504 -3.70 -8.33 21.28
CA GLY A 504 -3.61 -8.84 19.90
C GLY A 504 -4.47 -8.13 18.85
N TRP A 505 -5.25 -7.11 19.22
CA TRP A 505 -6.02 -6.32 18.26
C TRP A 505 -5.19 -5.19 17.65
N ARG A 506 -5.10 -5.13 16.32
CA ARG A 506 -4.54 -3.99 15.60
C ARG A 506 -5.53 -2.83 15.63
N GLN A 507 -5.04 -1.64 15.97
CA GLN A 507 -5.80 -0.40 15.98
C GLN A 507 -5.83 0.21 14.58
N GLU A 508 -7.03 0.46 14.04
CA GLU A 508 -7.21 1.00 12.68
C GLU A 508 -7.76 2.44 12.66
N GLY A 509 -7.74 3.11 13.82
CA GLY A 509 -8.16 4.50 13.98
C GLY A 509 -9.68 4.68 14.11
N VAL A 510 -10.14 5.88 13.76
CA VAL A 510 -11.56 6.25 13.80
C VAL A 510 -12.23 5.81 12.50
N ALA A 511 -13.16 4.87 12.61
CA ALA A 511 -13.97 4.34 11.52
C ALA A 511 -14.92 5.41 10.97
N TRP A 512 -15.66 6.06 11.87
CA TRP A 512 -16.65 7.11 11.56
C TRP A 512 -17.06 7.87 12.84
N TYR A 513 -17.98 8.83 12.69
CA TYR A 513 -18.54 9.62 13.79
C TYR A 513 -20.03 9.32 14.02
N SER A 514 -20.50 9.47 15.26
CA SER A 514 -21.88 9.20 15.70
C SER A 514 -22.37 10.19 16.76
N LYS A 515 -23.58 9.94 17.28
CA LYS A 515 -24.24 10.71 18.35
C LYS A 515 -24.42 9.88 19.63
#